data_AF-A0A0S4IPU5-F1
#
_entry.id   AF-A0A0S4IPU5-F1
#
_cell.length_a   1.000
_cell.length_b   1.000
_cell.length_c   1.000
_cell.angle_alpha   90.00
_cell.angle_beta   90.00
_cell.angle_gamma   90.00
#
_symmetry.space_group_name_H-M   'P 1'
#
loop_
_entity.id
_entity.type
_entity.pdbx_description
1 polymer ?
#
loop_
_entity_poly.entity_id
_entity_poly.type
_entity_poly.pdbx_seq_one_letter_code
_entity_poly.pdbx_strand_id
1 'polypeptide(L)'
;MLKFTTSLRAKPIAPRNKIKVWGAPGQPVIRMKGHHVVWKHQSYDIVVEHTHTRQNSDLRLIHYLGKHVPHPQKSLWSPDTPVTQDRHLFMLTTMDVDAFKYWFGVKRAALSHRPWALLAKSGLLPPCLRDNSKIIPKPIFDKENLMKYFLANRKDQKLVAHEEYVQYQNGMPRSPKEIEADRPKAPWH
;
A
#
# COMPACT_ATOMS: atom_id res chain seq x y z
N MET A 1 -36.77 16.03 -14.82
CA MET A 1 -35.37 16.02 -15.32
C MET A 1 -34.89 14.59 -15.43
N LEU A 2 -34.94 14.01 -16.63
CA LEU A 2 -34.48 12.65 -16.91
C LEU A 2 -32.95 12.64 -16.96
N LYS A 3 -32.32 11.88 -16.06
CA LYS A 3 -30.87 11.61 -16.09
C LYS A 3 -30.58 10.79 -17.34
N PHE A 4 -29.95 11.41 -18.34
CA PHE A 4 -29.34 10.70 -19.45
C PHE A 4 -28.25 9.78 -18.90
N THR A 5 -28.57 8.50 -18.75
CA THR A 5 -27.57 7.43 -18.66
C THR A 5 -26.96 7.29 -20.05
N THR A 6 -25.97 8.13 -20.38
CA THR A 6 -25.10 7.87 -21.53
C THR A 6 -24.40 6.55 -21.25
N SER A 7 -24.84 5.47 -21.90
CA SER A 7 -24.04 4.25 -21.96
C SER A 7 -22.67 4.62 -22.55
N LEU A 8 -21.65 4.69 -21.70
CA LEU A 8 -20.28 4.98 -22.12
C LEU A 8 -19.77 3.74 -22.87
N ARG A 9 -20.11 3.64 -24.16
CA ARG A 9 -19.59 2.60 -25.03
C ARG A 9 -18.08 2.71 -25.10
N ALA A 10 -17.40 1.55 -25.09
CA ALA A 10 -15.97 1.50 -25.33
C ALA A 10 -15.64 2.16 -26.68
N LYS A 11 -14.46 2.76 -26.78
CA LYS A 11 -14.04 3.41 -28.03
C LYS A 11 -14.02 2.36 -29.16
N PRO A 12 -14.54 2.70 -30.35
CA PRO A 12 -14.54 1.77 -31.49
C PRO A 12 -13.11 1.43 -31.93
N ILE A 13 -12.18 2.37 -31.77
CA ILE A 13 -10.74 2.17 -32.00
C ILE A 13 -10.01 2.35 -30.68
N ALA A 14 -9.35 1.29 -30.22
CA ALA A 14 -8.60 1.32 -28.98
C ALA A 14 -7.31 2.17 -29.12
N PRO A 15 -6.97 3.01 -28.13
CA PRO A 15 -5.71 3.74 -28.15
C PRO A 15 -4.53 2.77 -28.00
N ARG A 16 -3.76 2.60 -29.07
CA ARG A 16 -2.66 1.62 -29.18
C ARG A 16 -1.65 1.67 -28.02
N ASN A 17 -1.31 2.87 -27.54
CA ASN A 17 -0.22 3.06 -26.57
C ASN A 17 -0.68 3.08 -25.10
N LYS A 18 -1.98 3.10 -24.83
CA LYS A 18 -2.54 3.25 -23.48
C LYS A 18 -3.68 2.27 -23.23
N ILE A 19 -3.45 1.01 -23.60
CA ILE A 19 -4.38 -0.09 -23.36
C ILE A 19 -4.44 -0.35 -21.85
N LYS A 20 -5.66 -0.52 -21.35
CA LYS A 20 -5.99 -0.82 -19.95
C LYS A 20 -7.14 -1.81 -19.94
N VAL A 21 -7.37 -2.42 -18.79
CA VAL A 21 -8.42 -3.42 -18.59
C VAL A 21 -9.64 -2.76 -17.92
N TRP A 22 -10.84 -3.25 -18.23
CA TRP A 22 -12.11 -2.92 -17.56
C TRP A 22 -12.65 -1.48 -17.74
N GLY A 23 -12.26 -0.78 -18.81
CA GLY A 23 -12.87 0.50 -19.18
C GLY A 23 -12.56 1.67 -18.23
N ALA A 24 -13.15 2.84 -18.52
CA ALA A 24 -12.85 4.10 -17.82
C ALA A 24 -14.08 4.68 -17.09
N PRO A 25 -13.93 5.27 -15.88
CA PRO A 25 -12.72 5.30 -15.06
C PRO A 25 -12.53 3.98 -14.31
N GLY A 26 -11.38 3.33 -14.47
CA GLY A 26 -11.10 2.09 -13.71
C GLY A 26 -10.81 2.36 -12.23
N GLN A 27 -10.59 1.27 -11.48
CA GLN A 27 -10.32 1.30 -10.03
C GLN A 27 -9.20 2.28 -9.62
N PRO A 28 -9.20 2.79 -8.38
CA PRO A 28 -8.10 3.60 -7.86
C PRO A 28 -6.79 2.79 -7.85
N VAL A 29 -5.70 3.43 -8.27
CA VAL A 29 -4.36 2.87 -8.35
C VAL A 29 -3.38 3.85 -7.75
N ILE A 30 -2.53 3.37 -6.86
CA ILE A 30 -1.38 4.09 -6.33
C ILE A 30 -0.25 3.99 -7.36
N ARG A 31 0.13 5.13 -7.91
CA ARG A 31 1.14 5.26 -8.97
C ARG A 31 2.22 6.25 -8.55
N MET A 32 3.39 6.03 -9.14
CA MET A 32 4.49 6.97 -9.08
C MET A 32 4.60 7.69 -10.43
N LYS A 33 4.35 9.01 -10.45
CA LYS A 33 4.41 9.83 -11.66
C LYS A 33 5.64 10.71 -11.64
N GLY A 34 6.39 10.70 -12.74
CA GLY A 34 7.49 11.63 -12.94
C GLY A 34 7.03 12.84 -13.74
N HIS A 35 7.64 13.98 -13.48
CA HIS A 35 7.61 15.11 -14.41
C HIS A 35 8.54 14.82 -15.59
N HIS A 36 8.21 15.26 -16.81
CA HIS A 36 9.13 15.15 -17.96
C HIS A 36 10.16 16.28 -17.90
N VAL A 37 11.18 16.11 -17.07
CA VAL A 37 12.28 17.05 -16.88
C VAL A 37 13.63 16.36 -17.09
N VAL A 38 14.71 17.14 -17.12
CA VAL A 38 16.08 16.59 -17.20
C VAL A 38 16.32 15.67 -15.99
N TRP A 39 16.96 14.53 -16.22
CA TRP A 39 17.16 13.49 -15.19
C TRP A 39 17.71 14.03 -13.87
N LYS A 40 18.65 14.98 -13.89
CA LYS A 40 19.24 15.59 -12.68
C LYS A 40 18.23 16.28 -11.74
N HIS A 41 17.08 16.69 -12.25
CA HIS A 41 16.01 17.34 -11.48
C HIS A 41 14.75 16.46 -11.42
N GLN A 42 14.88 15.18 -11.78
CA GLN A 42 13.74 14.27 -11.80
C GLN A 42 13.29 14.00 -10.37
N SER A 43 12.02 14.27 -10.09
CA SER A 43 11.34 13.75 -8.91
C SER A 43 10.10 12.98 -9.32
N TYR A 44 9.62 12.19 -8.38
CA TYR A 44 8.42 11.42 -8.54
C TYR A 44 7.38 11.79 -7.48
N ASP A 45 6.14 11.93 -7.91
CA ASP A 45 5.00 12.09 -7.02
C ASP A 45 4.29 10.75 -6.87
N ILE A 46 3.98 10.41 -5.63
CA ILE A 46 3.22 9.22 -5.26
C ILE A 46 1.78 9.68 -5.12
N VAL A 47 0.90 9.17 -5.98
CA VAL A 47 -0.47 9.65 -6.11
C VAL A 47 -1.46 8.50 -6.20
N VAL A 48 -2.66 8.74 -5.69
CA VAL A 48 -3.83 7.90 -5.95
C VAL A 48 -4.58 8.50 -7.14
N GLU A 49 -4.77 7.70 -8.18
CA GLU A 49 -5.57 8.10 -9.34
C GLU A 49 -6.36 6.92 -9.91
N HIS A 50 -7.29 7.19 -10.81
CA HIS A 50 -7.97 6.11 -11.53
C HIS A 50 -7.04 5.35 -12.48
N THR A 51 -7.38 4.10 -12.79
CA THR A 51 -6.63 3.28 -13.75
C THR A 51 -6.47 3.94 -15.12
N HIS A 52 -7.51 4.63 -15.57
CA HIS A 52 -7.49 5.52 -16.73
C HIS A 52 -7.32 6.96 -16.25
N THR A 53 -6.23 7.62 -16.64
CA THR A 53 -5.93 8.98 -16.22
C THR A 53 -6.89 9.96 -16.88
N ARG A 54 -7.58 10.78 -16.08
CA ARG A 54 -8.43 11.84 -16.60
C ARG A 54 -7.55 13.01 -17.05
N GLN A 55 -7.65 13.38 -18.33
CA GLN A 55 -6.97 14.56 -18.87
C GLN A 55 -7.86 15.82 -18.80
N ASN A 56 -9.18 15.62 -18.85
CA ASN A 56 -10.18 16.68 -19.01
C ASN A 56 -10.85 17.11 -17.69
N SER A 57 -10.26 16.81 -16.54
CA SER A 57 -10.75 17.29 -15.24
C SER A 57 -9.66 18.05 -14.50
N ASP A 58 -10.04 19.13 -13.81
CA ASP A 58 -9.14 19.87 -12.92
C ASP A 58 -8.62 18.97 -11.79
N LEU A 59 -9.47 18.05 -11.32
CA LEU A 59 -9.11 16.94 -10.46
C LEU A 59 -8.50 15.79 -11.28
N ARG A 60 -7.21 15.92 -11.63
CA ARG A 60 -6.44 14.88 -12.35
C ARG A 60 -6.00 13.72 -11.47
N LEU A 61 -6.07 13.90 -10.14
CA LEU A 61 -5.67 12.95 -9.12
C LEU A 61 -6.72 12.91 -8.02
N ILE A 62 -6.85 11.77 -7.35
CA ILE A 62 -7.79 11.56 -6.25
C ILE A 62 -7.16 12.03 -4.94
N HIS A 63 -5.89 11.67 -4.72
CA HIS A 63 -5.15 12.04 -3.51
C HIS A 63 -3.66 12.10 -3.79
N TYR A 64 -2.96 13.02 -3.12
CA TYR A 64 -1.50 13.13 -3.16
C TYR A 64 -0.91 12.45 -1.92
N LEU A 65 -0.10 11.42 -2.10
CA LEU A 65 0.49 10.68 -0.99
C LEU A 65 1.88 11.19 -0.62
N GLY A 66 2.63 11.79 -1.54
CA GLY A 66 3.95 12.33 -1.21
C GLY A 66 4.91 12.39 -2.39
N LYS A 67 6.19 12.62 -2.08
CA LYS A 67 7.24 12.84 -3.06
C LYS A 67 8.41 11.90 -2.82
N HIS A 68 8.94 11.32 -3.88
CA HIS A 68 10.16 10.53 -3.88
C HIS A 68 11.22 11.19 -4.76
N VAL A 69 12.43 11.34 -4.22
CA VAL A 69 13.61 11.81 -4.95
C VAL A 69 14.51 10.61 -5.26
N PRO A 70 14.70 10.25 -6.54
CA PRO A 70 15.50 9.08 -6.94
C PRO A 70 17.01 9.34 -6.89
N HIS A 71 17.44 10.51 -6.39
CA HIS A 71 18.84 10.90 -6.32
C HIS A 71 19.36 10.73 -4.89
N PRO A 72 20.48 10.02 -4.71
CA PRO A 72 21.08 9.84 -3.40
C PRO A 72 21.69 11.16 -2.92
N GLN A 73 21.40 11.55 -1.68
CA GLN A 73 21.87 12.79 -1.07
C GLN A 73 22.76 12.50 0.15
N LYS A 74 23.82 13.28 0.32
CA LYS A 74 24.64 13.23 1.54
C LYS A 74 23.79 13.68 2.74
N SER A 75 23.89 13.01 3.89
CA SER A 75 23.28 13.56 5.11
C SER A 75 24.01 14.84 5.50
N LEU A 76 23.29 15.96 5.43
CA LEU A 76 23.75 17.27 5.90
C LEU A 76 23.02 17.68 7.18
N TRP A 77 22.10 16.86 7.67
CA TRP A 77 21.18 17.18 8.76
C TRP A 77 21.43 16.34 10.00
N SER A 78 22.10 15.19 9.87
CA SER A 78 22.62 14.47 11.03
C SER A 78 23.94 15.13 11.47
N PRO A 79 24.15 15.43 12.77
CA PRO A 79 25.52 15.59 13.26
C PRO A 79 26.32 14.33 12.91
N ASP A 80 27.65 14.43 12.81
CA ASP A 80 28.52 13.28 12.57
C ASP A 80 28.48 12.31 13.78
N THR A 81 27.36 11.61 13.94
CA THR A 81 27.17 10.56 14.92
C THR A 81 27.88 9.32 14.40
N PRO A 82 28.73 8.65 15.21
CA PRO A 82 29.45 7.46 14.79
C PRO A 82 28.53 6.23 14.78
N VAL A 83 27.29 6.38 14.34
CA VAL A 83 26.41 5.27 14.03
C VAL A 83 26.93 4.64 12.75
N THR A 84 27.14 3.33 12.78
CA THR A 84 27.53 2.60 11.58
C THR A 84 26.46 2.81 10.51
N GLN A 85 26.87 2.97 9.25
CA GLN A 85 25.99 3.21 8.11
C GLN A 85 25.32 4.60 8.01
N ASP A 86 25.42 5.50 9.00
CA ASP A 86 24.86 6.87 8.91
C ASP A 86 25.51 7.74 7.82
N ARG A 87 26.71 7.35 7.36
CA ARG A 87 27.44 8.04 6.29
C ARG A 87 27.11 7.54 4.88
N HIS A 88 26.21 6.57 4.74
CA HIS A 88 25.69 6.23 3.41
C HIS A 88 24.87 7.39 2.84
N LEU A 89 24.66 7.37 1.52
CA LEU A 89 23.78 8.35 0.88
C LEU A 89 22.32 8.01 1.19
N PHE A 90 21.53 9.04 1.41
CA PHE A 90 20.12 8.97 1.77
C PHE A 90 19.24 9.12 0.53
N MET A 91 18.18 8.32 0.47
CA MET A 91 17.13 8.44 -0.53
C MET A 91 15.90 9.05 0.14
N LEU A 92 15.57 10.28 -0.22
CA LEU A 92 14.52 11.04 0.48
C LEU A 92 13.14 10.75 -0.11
N THR A 93 12.22 10.37 0.78
CA THR A 93 10.83 10.08 0.43
C THR A 93 9.90 10.59 1.52
N THR A 94 8.86 11.33 1.14
CA THR A 94 7.75 11.69 2.03
C THR A 94 6.53 10.85 1.67
N MET A 95 5.77 10.44 2.69
CA MET A 95 4.59 9.59 2.54
C MET A 95 3.53 9.96 3.58
N ASP A 96 2.31 10.20 3.13
CA ASP A 96 1.10 10.24 3.94
C ASP A 96 0.65 8.80 4.23
N VAL A 97 0.97 8.33 5.43
CA VAL A 97 0.74 6.95 5.87
C VAL A 97 -0.74 6.69 6.11
N ASP A 98 -1.49 7.67 6.63
CA ASP A 98 -2.89 7.49 7.00
C ASP A 98 -3.78 7.47 5.75
N ALA A 99 -3.53 8.39 4.82
CA ALA A 99 -4.18 8.34 3.52
C ALA A 99 -3.83 7.06 2.76
N PHE A 100 -2.57 6.60 2.83
CA PHE A 100 -2.18 5.31 2.23
C PHE A 100 -2.97 4.15 2.85
N LYS A 101 -3.03 4.04 4.18
CA LYS A 101 -3.78 2.97 4.88
C LYS A 101 -5.27 3.01 4.53
N TYR A 102 -5.86 4.20 4.43
CA TYR A 102 -7.25 4.36 3.98
C TYR A 102 -7.45 3.87 2.55
N TRP A 103 -6.63 4.33 1.61
CA TRP A 103 -6.78 3.96 0.20
C TRP A 103 -6.47 2.50 -0.07
N PHE A 104 -5.49 1.93 0.63
CA PHE A 104 -5.08 0.55 0.48
C PHE A 104 -6.00 -0.42 1.22
N GLY A 105 -6.29 -0.17 2.50
CA GLY A 105 -7.09 -1.05 3.34
C GLY A 105 -8.60 -0.89 3.09
N VAL A 106 -9.11 0.33 3.19
CA VAL A 106 -10.57 0.60 3.11
C VAL A 106 -11.04 0.65 1.66
N LYS A 107 -10.34 1.39 0.80
CA LYS A 107 -10.73 1.55 -0.62
C LYS A 107 -10.14 0.50 -1.56
N ARG A 108 -9.27 -0.38 -1.06
CA ARG A 108 -8.69 -1.51 -1.81
C ARG A 108 -8.04 -1.07 -3.12
N ALA A 109 -7.31 0.04 -3.10
CA ALA A 109 -6.62 0.56 -4.27
C ALA A 109 -5.55 -0.42 -4.78
N ALA A 110 -5.42 -0.52 -6.11
CA ALA A 110 -4.36 -1.31 -6.72
C ALA A 110 -3.00 -0.61 -6.55
N LEU A 111 -1.92 -1.38 -6.54
CA LEU A 111 -0.57 -0.86 -6.32
C LEU A 111 0.33 -1.17 -7.52
N SER A 112 1.04 -0.16 -8.02
CA SER A 112 2.06 -0.36 -9.05
C SER A 112 3.40 -0.78 -8.44
N HIS A 113 4.24 -1.45 -9.24
CA HIS A 113 5.50 -2.05 -8.78
C HIS A 113 6.44 -1.07 -8.07
N ARG A 114 6.67 0.12 -8.64
CA ARG A 114 7.63 1.09 -8.07
C ARG A 114 7.18 1.65 -6.71
N PRO A 115 5.95 2.14 -6.52
CA PRO A 115 5.42 2.46 -5.19
C PRO A 115 5.51 1.30 -4.21
N TRP A 116 5.23 0.06 -4.64
CA TRP A 116 5.36 -1.10 -3.76
C TRP A 116 6.80 -1.25 -3.26
N ALA A 117 7.78 -1.23 -4.15
CA ALA A 117 9.19 -1.33 -3.76
C ALA A 117 9.61 -0.23 -2.77
N LEU A 118 9.11 1.01 -2.92
CA LEU A 118 9.36 2.10 -1.97
C LEU A 118 8.70 1.85 -0.61
N LEU A 119 7.42 1.48 -0.61
CA LEU A 119 6.69 1.15 0.62
C LEU A 119 7.32 -0.03 1.37
N ALA A 120 7.90 -0.98 0.65
CA ALA A 120 8.62 -2.10 1.25
C ALA A 120 9.89 -1.65 1.99
N LYS A 121 10.59 -0.63 1.50
CA LYS A 121 11.74 -0.04 2.20
C LYS A 121 11.33 0.72 3.47
N SER A 122 10.10 1.23 3.54
CA SER A 122 9.56 1.90 4.73
C SER A 122 9.02 0.95 5.81
N GLY A 123 8.93 -0.36 5.51
CA GLY A 123 8.32 -1.34 6.42
C GLY A 123 6.79 -1.39 6.41
N LEU A 124 6.12 -0.58 5.57
CA LEU A 124 4.65 -0.59 5.45
C LEU A 124 4.10 -1.80 4.68
N LEU A 125 4.89 -2.39 3.78
CA LEU A 125 4.53 -3.56 2.99
C LEU A 125 5.69 -4.55 2.94
N PRO A 126 5.42 -5.85 2.68
CA PRO A 126 6.49 -6.78 2.33
C PRO A 126 7.12 -6.43 0.98
N PRO A 127 8.33 -6.95 0.68
CA PRO A 127 8.95 -6.83 -0.64
C PRO A 127 8.00 -7.28 -1.76
N CYS A 128 8.08 -6.62 -2.92
CA CYS A 128 7.14 -6.89 -3.98
C CYS A 128 7.48 -8.18 -4.76
N LEU A 129 6.47 -8.78 -5.39
CA LEU A 129 6.62 -10.02 -6.17
C LEU A 129 7.67 -9.94 -7.30
N ARG A 130 7.97 -8.74 -7.80
CA ARG A 130 8.92 -8.56 -8.91
C ARG A 130 10.36 -8.37 -8.46
N ASP A 131 10.61 -8.13 -7.18
CA ASP A 131 11.94 -7.97 -6.62
C ASP A 131 12.54 -9.37 -6.35
N ASN A 132 12.96 -10.02 -7.44
CA ASN A 132 13.43 -11.40 -7.41
C ASN A 132 14.94 -11.46 -7.11
N SER A 133 15.31 -12.29 -6.14
CA SER A 133 16.69 -12.78 -6.05
C SER A 133 16.94 -13.77 -7.18
N LYS A 134 17.93 -13.50 -8.03
CA LYS A 134 18.31 -14.42 -9.12
C LYS A 134 19.11 -15.64 -8.62
N ILE A 135 19.51 -15.63 -7.34
CA ILE A 135 20.30 -16.69 -6.71
C ILE A 135 19.40 -17.84 -6.28
N ILE A 136 18.19 -17.54 -5.81
CA ILE A 136 17.27 -18.52 -5.23
C ILE A 136 16.16 -18.80 -6.27
N PRO A 137 16.01 -20.05 -6.75
CA PRO A 137 14.93 -20.40 -7.66
C PRO A 137 13.57 -20.34 -6.96
N LYS A 138 12.50 -20.32 -7.75
CA LYS A 138 11.13 -20.41 -7.20
C LYS A 138 10.92 -21.76 -6.49
N PRO A 139 10.15 -21.78 -5.39
CA PRO A 139 9.90 -23.01 -4.65
C PRO A 139 9.07 -24.00 -5.47
N ILE A 140 9.28 -25.30 -5.22
CA ILE A 140 8.47 -26.40 -5.73
C ILE A 140 7.58 -26.87 -4.58
N PHE A 141 6.30 -27.13 -4.87
CA PHE A 141 5.33 -27.52 -3.86
C PHE A 141 4.83 -28.94 -4.11
N ASP A 142 4.86 -29.76 -3.07
CA ASP A 142 4.29 -31.10 -3.03
C ASP A 142 3.30 -31.19 -1.87
N LYS A 143 2.08 -31.64 -2.17
CA LYS A 143 0.96 -31.67 -1.23
C LYS A 143 1.23 -32.58 -0.04
N GLU A 144 1.88 -33.72 -0.26
CA GLU A 144 2.10 -34.73 0.80
C GLU A 144 3.04 -34.19 1.87
N ASN A 145 4.16 -33.59 1.45
CA ASN A 145 5.14 -33.00 2.35
C ASN A 145 4.58 -31.77 3.07
N LEU A 146 3.78 -30.94 2.40
CA LEU A 146 3.07 -29.83 3.03
C LEU A 146 2.06 -30.31 4.09
N MET A 147 1.36 -31.41 3.83
CA MET A 147 0.41 -31.98 4.79
C MET A 147 1.11 -32.52 6.04
N LYS A 148 2.27 -33.19 5.88
CA LYS A 148 3.08 -33.63 7.01
C LYS A 148 3.50 -32.45 7.90
N TYR A 149 3.95 -31.36 7.29
CA TYR A 149 4.30 -30.15 8.03
C TYR A 149 3.10 -29.51 8.74
N PHE A 150 1.94 -29.45 8.08
CA PHE A 150 0.71 -28.92 8.66
C PHE A 150 0.24 -29.72 9.87
N LEU A 151 0.20 -31.05 9.77
CA LEU A 151 -0.21 -31.93 10.86
C LEU A 151 0.73 -31.85 12.08
N ALA A 152 2.02 -31.60 11.85
CA ALA A 152 3.01 -31.44 12.92
C ALA A 152 2.83 -30.13 13.72
N ASN A 153 2.43 -29.03 13.06
CA ASN A 153 2.51 -27.66 13.63
C ASN A 153 1.19 -26.88 13.63
N ARG A 154 0.03 -27.54 13.50
CA ARG A 154 -1.26 -26.84 13.49
C ARG A 154 -1.57 -26.19 14.85
N LYS A 155 -2.06 -24.95 14.82
CA LYS A 155 -2.55 -24.24 16.01
C LYS A 155 -3.95 -24.73 16.40
N ASP A 156 -4.31 -24.52 17.66
CA ASP A 156 -5.68 -24.76 18.14
C ASP A 156 -6.68 -23.79 17.49
N GLN A 157 -7.87 -24.31 17.18
CA GLN A 157 -8.92 -23.53 16.50
C GLN A 157 -9.34 -22.27 17.28
N LYS A 158 -9.38 -22.33 18.61
CA LYS A 158 -9.72 -21.18 19.46
C LYS A 158 -8.68 -20.07 19.37
N LEU A 159 -7.40 -20.44 19.31
CA LEU A 159 -6.31 -19.46 19.18
C LEU A 159 -6.34 -18.81 17.80
N VAL A 160 -6.57 -19.60 16.75
CA VAL A 160 -6.71 -19.06 15.38
C VAL A 160 -7.89 -18.09 15.28
N ALA A 161 -9.06 -18.47 15.81
CA ALA A 161 -10.23 -17.59 15.80
C ALA A 161 -10.01 -16.28 16.58
N HIS A 162 -9.26 -16.35 17.69
CA HIS A 162 -8.91 -15.15 18.46
C HIS A 162 -7.91 -14.26 17.70
N GLU A 163 -6.87 -14.84 17.08
CA GLU A 163 -5.92 -14.12 16.23
C GLU A 163 -6.63 -13.40 15.08
N GLU A 164 -7.56 -14.08 14.40
CA GLU A 164 -8.35 -13.50 13.32
C GLU A 164 -9.25 -12.34 13.79
N TYR A 165 -9.88 -12.48 14.96
CA TYR A 165 -10.69 -11.41 15.54
C TYR A 165 -9.87 -10.15 15.81
N VAL A 166 -8.72 -10.30 16.48
CA VAL A 166 -7.86 -9.18 16.86
C VAL A 166 -7.24 -8.51 15.63
N GLN A 167 -6.86 -9.28 14.62
CA GLN A 167 -6.19 -8.75 13.43
C GLN A 167 -7.14 -8.08 12.43
N TYR A 168 -8.34 -8.64 12.22
CA TYR A 168 -9.23 -8.21 11.13
C TYR A 168 -10.49 -7.49 11.59
N GLN A 169 -10.95 -7.69 12.83
CA GLN A 169 -12.18 -7.09 13.34
C GLN A 169 -11.89 -5.93 14.29
N ASN A 170 -11.37 -6.21 15.48
CA ASN A 170 -11.10 -5.19 16.49
C ASN A 170 -9.81 -5.51 17.25
N GLY A 171 -8.79 -4.67 17.05
CA GLY A 171 -7.50 -4.77 17.74
C GLY A 171 -7.51 -4.30 19.20
N MET A 172 -8.63 -3.75 19.69
CA MET A 172 -8.76 -3.22 21.05
C MET A 172 -9.91 -3.91 21.82
N PRO A 173 -9.84 -5.23 22.06
CA PRO A 173 -10.78 -5.89 22.95
C PRO A 173 -10.59 -5.39 24.39
N ARG A 174 -11.69 -5.11 25.08
CA ARG A 174 -11.65 -4.61 26.46
C ARG A 174 -11.20 -5.69 27.42
N SER A 175 -10.35 -5.33 28.38
CA SER A 175 -9.93 -6.25 29.43
C SER A 175 -11.04 -6.39 30.51
N PRO A 176 -11.10 -7.53 31.25
CA PRO A 176 -12.05 -7.70 32.34
C PRO A 176 -11.97 -6.60 33.41
N LYS A 177 -10.77 -6.07 33.65
CA LYS A 177 -10.53 -4.98 34.62
C LYS A 177 -11.10 -3.65 34.14
N GLU A 178 -10.99 -3.32 32.85
CA GLU A 178 -11.62 -2.13 32.28
C GLU A 178 -13.14 -2.22 32.35
N ILE A 179 -13.69 -3.40 32.04
CA ILE A 179 -15.13 -3.64 32.12
C ILE A 179 -15.60 -3.45 33.56
N GLU A 180 -14.85 -3.93 34.56
CA GLU A 180 -15.17 -3.72 35.97
C GLU A 180 -15.03 -2.26 36.41
N ALA A 181 -14.02 -1.54 35.93
CA ALA A 181 -13.81 -0.14 36.25
C ALA A 181 -14.92 0.77 35.69
N ASP A 182 -15.41 0.48 34.49
CA ASP A 182 -16.50 1.20 33.84
C ASP A 182 -17.88 0.86 34.41
N ARG A 183 -17.97 -0.17 35.27
CA ARG A 183 -19.25 -0.54 35.83
C ARG A 183 -19.81 0.59 36.68
N PRO A 184 -21.11 0.80 36.56
CA PRO A 184 -21.82 1.71 37.43
C PRO A 184 -21.57 1.48 38.95
N LYS A 185 -20.87 2.40 39.66
CA LYS A 185 -20.79 2.57 41.14
C LYS A 185 -21.83 3.53 41.78
N ALA A 186 -22.52 3.04 42.81
CA ALA A 186 -23.61 3.76 43.48
C ALA A 186 -23.18 5.03 44.27
N PRO A 187 -24.11 5.99 44.50
CA PRO A 187 -25.48 6.02 44.01
C PRO A 187 -25.58 6.52 42.57
N TRP A 188 -26.33 5.79 41.76
CA TRP A 188 -26.77 6.17 40.42
C TRP A 188 -28.02 7.05 40.57
N HIS A 189 -27.83 8.30 40.99
CA HIS A 189 -28.90 9.30 40.95
C HIS A 189 -29.16 9.76 39.52
#